data_AF-A0A955KXZ6-F1
#
_entry.id   AF-A0A955KXZ6-F1
#
_cell.length_a   1.000
_cell.length_b   1.000
_cell.length_c   1.000
_cell.angle_alpha   90.00
_cell.angle_beta   90.00
_cell.angle_gamma   90.00
#
_symmetry.space_group_name_H-M   'P 1'
#
loop_
_entity.id
_entity.type
_entity.pdbx_description
1 polymer ?
#
loop_
_entity_poly.entity_id
_entity_poly.type
_entity_poly.pdbx_seq_one_letter_code
_entity_poly.pdbx_strand_id
1 'polypeptide(L)'
;MRELSRDLDEQINSIRRELINLEELGILKSKTADNKKIYTINVKSPIYEGIIGIFRDNYDPISPLKEFLSNRRNIQVVSIHQSLSDIGKRDNPPKVDILLIGEIDRDEFAKFLEKNFMGKSVKFAIITELELEKRLSYDDKLITTLLTDPDMEIIRDKINIAETVAVKLREIDTLRSSQAPKKKPYYGSRRAW
;
A
#
# COMPACT_ATOMS: atom_id res chain seq x y z
N MET A 1 -1.38 3.86 -29.29
CA MET A 1 -0.79 3.43 -30.58
C MET A 1 0.60 4.00 -30.80
N ARG A 2 0.76 5.33 -30.95
CA ARG A 2 2.09 5.93 -31.15
C ARG A 2 3.01 5.81 -29.92
N GLU A 3 2.43 5.88 -28.72
CA GLU A 3 3.13 5.64 -27.45
C GLU A 3 3.67 4.22 -27.38
N LEU A 4 2.80 3.22 -27.49
CA LEU A 4 3.17 1.80 -27.53
C LEU A 4 4.21 1.44 -28.61
N SER A 5 4.18 2.12 -29.77
CA SER A 5 5.19 1.97 -30.83
C SER A 5 6.58 2.46 -30.43
N ARG A 6 6.66 3.49 -29.59
CA ARG A 6 7.93 3.98 -29.04
C ARG A 6 8.44 3.07 -27.93
N ASP A 7 7.53 2.58 -27.08
CA ASP A 7 7.90 1.74 -25.94
C ASP A 7 8.39 0.35 -26.36
N LEU A 8 7.81 -0.20 -27.45
CA LEU A 8 8.16 -1.52 -27.98
C LEU A 8 9.18 -1.46 -29.13
N ASP A 9 9.60 -0.26 -29.56
CA ASP A 9 10.42 -0.04 -30.76
C ASP A 9 9.90 -0.77 -32.01
N GLU A 10 8.57 -0.69 -32.21
CA GLU A 10 7.86 -1.51 -33.19
C GLU A 10 7.00 -0.66 -34.14
N GLN A 11 6.72 -1.19 -35.33
CA GLN A 11 5.93 -0.46 -36.33
C GLN A 11 4.45 -0.34 -35.91
N ILE A 12 3.90 0.88 -36.00
CA ILE A 12 2.51 1.20 -35.60
C ILE A 12 1.48 0.24 -36.21
N ASN A 13 1.66 -0.14 -37.47
CA ASN A 13 0.71 -1.02 -38.18
C ASN A 13 0.79 -2.47 -37.71
N SER A 14 1.96 -2.95 -37.29
CA SER A 14 2.11 -4.28 -36.68
C SER A 14 1.42 -4.32 -35.33
N ILE A 15 1.64 -3.32 -34.48
CA ILE A 15 0.95 -3.18 -33.19
C ILE A 15 -0.57 -3.08 -33.38
N ARG A 16 -1.03 -2.34 -34.40
CA ARG A 16 -2.46 -2.23 -34.70
C ARG A 16 -3.07 -3.60 -35.02
N ARG A 17 -2.43 -4.38 -35.89
CA ARG A 17 -2.92 -5.72 -36.25
C ARG A 17 -2.97 -6.62 -35.02
N GLU A 18 -1.92 -6.60 -34.21
CA GLU A 18 -1.85 -7.44 -33.02
C GLU A 18 -2.91 -7.09 -31.97
N LEU A 19 -3.14 -5.80 -31.73
CA LEU A 19 -4.21 -5.39 -30.82
C LEU A 19 -5.61 -5.76 -31.30
N ILE A 20 -5.83 -5.82 -32.63
CA ILE A 20 -7.09 -6.32 -33.20
C ILE A 20 -7.18 -7.83 -33.00
N ASN A 21 -6.12 -8.59 -33.30
CA ASN A 21 -6.08 -10.04 -33.09
C ASN A 21 -6.38 -10.40 -31.62
N LEU A 22 -5.73 -9.73 -30.67
CA LEU A 22 -5.94 -9.99 -29.24
C LEU A 22 -7.34 -9.60 -28.76
N GLU A 23 -7.97 -8.61 -29.38
CA GLU A 23 -9.37 -8.24 -29.13
C GLU A 23 -10.33 -9.30 -29.70
N GLU A 24 -10.10 -9.78 -30.93
CA GLU A 24 -10.88 -10.84 -31.57
C GLU A 24 -10.80 -12.17 -30.80
N LEU A 25 -9.63 -12.50 -30.25
CA LEU A 25 -9.43 -13.64 -29.35
C LEU A 25 -10.08 -13.45 -27.97
N GLY A 26 -10.65 -12.27 -27.68
CA GLY A 26 -11.30 -11.96 -26.40
C GLY A 26 -10.32 -11.79 -25.24
N ILE A 27 -9.02 -11.62 -25.51
CA ILE A 27 -7.97 -11.38 -24.51
C ILE A 27 -7.99 -9.92 -24.09
N LEU A 28 -8.23 -9.01 -25.04
CA LEU A 28 -8.39 -7.58 -24.80
C LEU A 28 -9.85 -7.15 -24.98
N LYS A 29 -10.17 -6.01 -24.37
CA LYS A 29 -11.36 -5.21 -24.67
C LYS A 29 -10.90 -3.84 -25.11
N SER A 30 -11.68 -3.20 -25.97
CA SER A 30 -11.46 -1.80 -26.28
C SER A 30 -12.60 -0.90 -25.79
N LYS A 31 -12.25 0.34 -25.50
CA LYS A 31 -13.18 1.44 -25.28
C LYS A 31 -12.70 2.64 -26.09
N THR A 32 -13.64 3.33 -26.74
CA THR A 32 -13.34 4.60 -27.41
C THR A 32 -13.65 5.75 -26.47
N ALA A 33 -12.67 6.61 -26.22
CA ALA A 33 -12.81 7.85 -25.46
C ALA A 33 -11.95 8.93 -26.13
N ASP A 34 -12.49 10.15 -26.30
CA ASP A 34 -11.80 11.31 -26.88
C ASP A 34 -11.03 11.01 -28.19
N ASN A 35 -11.69 10.34 -29.14
CA ASN A 35 -11.10 9.88 -30.41
C ASN A 35 -9.87 8.95 -30.26
N LYS A 36 -9.68 8.36 -29.08
CA LYS A 36 -8.65 7.36 -28.80
C LYS A 36 -9.31 6.01 -28.51
N LYS A 37 -8.82 4.96 -29.16
CA LYS A 37 -9.16 3.58 -28.83
C LYS A 37 -8.20 3.09 -27.75
N ILE A 38 -8.73 2.85 -26.56
CA ILE A 38 -8.00 2.39 -25.38
C ILE A 38 -8.24 0.88 -25.24
N TYR A 39 -7.17 0.11 -25.16
CA TYR A 39 -7.23 -1.34 -24.97
C TYR A 39 -6.95 -1.67 -23.50
N THR A 40 -7.68 -2.66 -22.97
CA THR A 40 -7.54 -3.13 -21.59
C THR A 40 -7.71 -4.64 -21.54
N ILE A 41 -7.01 -5.31 -20.64
CA ILE A 41 -7.13 -6.77 -20.48
C ILE A 41 -8.57 -7.18 -20.13
N ASN A 42 -9.04 -8.26 -20.76
CA ASN A 42 -10.31 -8.86 -20.43
C ASN A 42 -10.15 -9.82 -19.24
N VAL A 43 -10.50 -9.35 -18.04
CA VAL A 43 -10.51 -10.19 -16.82
C VAL A 43 -11.49 -11.37 -16.90
N LYS A 44 -12.45 -11.36 -17.84
CA LYS A 44 -13.36 -12.49 -18.10
C LYS A 44 -12.81 -13.49 -19.13
N SER A 45 -11.60 -13.27 -19.64
CA SER A 45 -10.99 -14.18 -20.62
C SER A 45 -10.61 -15.50 -19.94
N PRO A 46 -10.86 -16.68 -20.56
CA PRO A 46 -10.46 -17.97 -19.98
C PRO A 46 -8.96 -18.10 -19.69
N ILE A 47 -8.11 -17.36 -20.41
CA ILE A 47 -6.65 -17.40 -20.25
C ILE A 47 -6.12 -16.32 -19.30
N TYR A 48 -6.99 -15.48 -18.73
CA TYR A 48 -6.58 -14.36 -17.88
C TYR A 48 -5.69 -14.82 -16.72
N GLU A 49 -6.12 -15.83 -15.96
CA GLU A 49 -5.35 -16.36 -14.83
C GLU A 49 -3.99 -16.93 -15.27
N GLY A 50 -3.93 -17.57 -16.42
CA GLY A 50 -2.66 -18.09 -16.97
C GLY A 50 -1.68 -16.97 -17.32
N ILE A 51 -2.16 -15.92 -17.97
CA ILE A 51 -1.33 -14.74 -18.30
C ILE A 51 -0.86 -14.06 -17.02
N ILE A 52 -1.77 -13.77 -16.09
CA ILE A 52 -1.44 -13.10 -14.82
C ILE A 52 -0.49 -13.94 -13.98
N GLY A 53 -0.64 -15.27 -13.97
CA GLY A 53 0.26 -16.19 -13.28
C GLY A 53 1.71 -16.03 -13.74
N ILE A 54 1.94 -15.99 -15.07
CA ILE A 54 3.28 -15.78 -15.63
C ILE A 54 3.90 -14.47 -15.13
N PHE A 55 3.11 -13.39 -15.09
CA PHE A 55 3.61 -12.13 -14.56
C PHE A 55 3.84 -12.20 -13.05
N ARG A 56 2.96 -12.85 -12.29
CA ARG A 56 3.03 -12.96 -10.82
C ARG A 56 4.31 -13.64 -10.37
N ASP A 57 4.72 -14.71 -11.05
CA ASP A 57 5.94 -15.45 -10.74
C ASP A 57 7.21 -14.63 -11.01
N ASN A 58 7.13 -13.63 -11.89
CA ASN A 58 8.26 -12.81 -12.32
C ASN A 58 8.21 -11.36 -11.80
N TYR A 59 7.17 -11.00 -11.04
CA TYR A 59 6.97 -9.63 -10.56
C TYR A 59 7.42 -9.53 -9.11
N ASP A 60 8.56 -8.88 -8.92
CA ASP A 60 9.08 -8.52 -7.61
C ASP A 60 9.13 -6.99 -7.46
N PRO A 61 8.06 -6.36 -6.93
CA PRO A 61 8.09 -4.94 -6.62
C PRO A 61 8.89 -4.62 -5.34
N ILE A 62 9.17 -5.64 -4.52
CA ILE A 62 9.81 -5.49 -3.21
C ILE A 62 11.31 -5.27 -3.37
N SER A 63 11.97 -6.00 -4.27
CA SER A 63 13.43 -5.87 -4.48
C SER A 63 13.87 -4.47 -4.95
N PRO A 64 13.28 -3.86 -6.01
CA PRO A 64 13.63 -2.50 -6.42
C PRO A 64 13.36 -1.48 -5.32
N LEU A 65 12.31 -1.70 -4.53
CA LEU A 65 11.99 -0.82 -3.42
C LEU A 65 13.01 -0.97 -2.28
N LYS A 66 13.42 -2.20 -1.92
CA LYS A 66 14.51 -2.42 -0.95
C LYS A 66 15.79 -1.71 -1.38
N GLU A 67 16.16 -1.79 -2.66
CA GLU A 67 17.33 -1.11 -3.21
C GLU A 67 17.19 0.43 -3.20
N PHE A 68 16.03 0.94 -3.59
CA PHE A 68 15.76 2.37 -3.55
C PHE A 68 15.85 2.94 -2.12
N LEU A 69 15.45 2.15 -1.13
CA LEU A 69 15.48 2.52 0.28
C LEU A 69 16.85 2.26 0.93
N SER A 70 17.61 1.26 0.50
CA SER A 70 18.88 0.88 1.12
C SER A 70 19.88 2.03 1.15
N ASN A 71 19.90 2.83 0.08
CA ASN A 71 20.79 3.98 -0.08
C ASN A 71 20.40 5.20 0.77
N ARG A 72 19.23 5.17 1.44
CA ARG A 72 18.73 6.28 2.26
C ARG A 72 18.85 5.95 3.74
N ARG A 73 19.60 6.80 4.46
CA ARG A 73 19.80 6.67 5.91
C ARG A 73 18.60 7.18 6.71
N ASN A 74 17.92 8.20 6.19
CA ASN A 74 16.81 8.91 6.83
C ASN A 74 15.47 8.14 6.78
N ILE A 75 15.46 6.94 6.21
CA ILE A 75 14.30 6.06 6.20
C ILE A 75 14.52 4.99 7.23
N GLN A 76 13.63 4.97 8.20
CA GLN A 76 13.72 4.13 9.37
C GLN A 76 12.86 2.88 9.20
N VAL A 77 11.63 3.02 8.68
CA VAL A 77 10.71 1.89 8.47
C VAL A 77 10.00 2.02 7.12
N VAL A 78 9.83 0.88 6.44
CA VAL A 78 8.83 0.75 5.37
C VAL A 78 7.96 -0.49 5.59
N SER A 79 6.65 -0.28 5.60
CA SER A 79 5.63 -1.31 5.68
C SER A 79 4.80 -1.33 4.40
N ILE A 80 4.51 -2.52 3.89
CA ILE A 80 3.79 -2.73 2.63
C ILE A 80 2.64 -3.68 2.82
N HIS A 81 1.50 -3.32 2.26
CA HIS A 81 0.36 -4.20 2.20
C HIS A 81 0.55 -5.30 1.14
N GLN A 82 0.30 -6.55 1.50
CA GLN A 82 0.49 -7.74 0.66
C GLN A 82 -0.27 -7.67 -0.68
N SER A 83 -1.36 -6.91 -0.75
CA SER A 83 -2.10 -6.65 -2.01
C SER A 83 -1.28 -5.92 -3.07
N LEU A 84 -0.13 -5.32 -2.74
CA LEU A 84 0.77 -4.75 -3.73
C LEU A 84 1.44 -5.81 -4.60
N SER A 85 1.68 -6.99 -4.05
CA SER A 85 2.31 -8.11 -4.75
C SER A 85 1.35 -8.79 -5.72
N ASP A 86 0.04 -8.59 -5.57
CA ASP A 86 -0.93 -9.11 -6.54
C ASP A 86 -0.99 -8.24 -7.79
N ILE A 87 -0.73 -8.85 -8.94
CA ILE A 87 -0.80 -8.22 -10.26
C ILE A 87 -2.26 -8.05 -10.72
N GLY A 88 -3.16 -8.91 -10.25
CA GLY A 88 -4.56 -8.96 -10.65
C GLY A 88 -5.44 -7.85 -10.09
N LYS A 89 -6.76 -8.08 -10.16
CA LYS A 89 -7.75 -7.18 -9.56
C LYS A 89 -7.64 -7.23 -8.04
N ARG A 90 -7.61 -6.05 -7.42
CA ARG A 90 -7.79 -5.92 -5.97
C ARG A 90 -9.27 -5.85 -5.66
N ASP A 91 -9.81 -6.91 -5.08
CA ASP A 91 -11.22 -6.93 -4.65
C ASP A 91 -11.48 -5.97 -3.49
N ASN A 92 -10.47 -5.69 -2.67
CA ASN A 92 -10.54 -4.72 -1.59
C ASN A 92 -9.20 -3.97 -1.43
N PRO A 93 -8.98 -2.85 -2.18
CA PRO A 93 -7.74 -2.11 -2.06
C PRO A 93 -7.65 -1.43 -0.68
N PRO A 94 -6.51 -1.50 0.01
CA PRO A 94 -6.35 -0.86 1.31
C PRO A 94 -6.42 0.67 1.20
N LYS A 95 -6.60 1.32 2.34
CA LYS A 95 -6.53 2.79 2.42
C LYS A 95 -5.11 3.29 2.16
N VAL A 96 -4.11 2.55 2.62
CA VAL A 96 -2.68 2.83 2.45
C VAL A 96 -2.01 1.52 2.03
N ASP A 97 -1.35 1.52 0.87
CA ASP A 97 -0.57 0.39 0.38
C ASP A 97 0.86 0.40 0.93
N ILE A 98 1.46 1.58 1.12
CA ILE A 98 2.82 1.74 1.66
C ILE A 98 2.83 2.78 2.78
N LEU A 99 3.34 2.41 3.95
CA LEU A 99 3.66 3.36 5.01
C LEU A 99 5.19 3.50 5.10
N LEU A 100 5.67 4.73 5.01
CA LEU A 100 7.08 5.07 5.12
C LEU A 100 7.29 6.00 6.31
N ILE A 101 8.20 5.63 7.19
CA ILE A 101 8.61 6.44 8.35
C ILE A 101 10.01 6.97 8.10
N GLY A 102 10.11 8.29 7.94
CA GLY A 102 11.35 8.99 7.65
C GLY A 102 11.16 10.23 6.78
N GLU A 103 12.27 10.72 6.25
CA GLU A 103 12.29 11.87 5.35
C GLU A 103 12.61 11.42 3.92
N ILE A 104 11.67 11.67 3.01
CA ILE A 104 11.84 11.44 1.57
C ILE A 104 11.03 12.46 0.78
N ASP A 105 11.56 12.89 -0.36
CA ASP A 105 10.83 13.70 -1.31
C ASP A 105 9.63 12.92 -1.88
N ARG A 106 8.45 13.53 -1.77
CA ARG A 106 7.19 12.88 -2.14
C ARG A 106 7.08 12.63 -3.64
N ASP A 107 7.58 13.57 -4.45
CA ASP A 107 7.47 13.52 -5.90
C ASP A 107 8.46 12.49 -6.47
N GLU A 108 9.66 12.42 -5.90
CA GLU A 108 10.65 11.39 -6.21
C GLU A 108 10.10 9.99 -5.90
N PHE A 109 9.48 9.82 -4.73
CA PHE A 109 8.91 8.52 -4.35
C PHE A 109 7.72 8.16 -5.25
N ALA A 110 6.84 9.11 -5.57
CA ALA A 110 5.72 8.88 -6.49
C ALA A 110 6.22 8.41 -7.88
N LYS A 111 7.22 9.09 -8.44
CA LYS A 111 7.83 8.69 -9.72
C LYS A 111 8.48 7.31 -9.66
N PHE A 112 9.15 6.99 -8.56
CA PHE A 112 9.70 5.66 -8.34
C PHE A 112 8.59 4.59 -8.34
N LEU A 113 7.48 4.84 -7.64
CA LEU A 113 6.35 3.92 -7.59
C LEU A 113 5.70 3.74 -8.96
N GLU A 114 5.44 4.82 -9.70
CA GLU A 114 4.87 4.73 -11.06
C GLU A 114 5.71 3.86 -11.99
N LYS A 115 7.04 4.00 -11.92
CA LYS A 115 7.99 3.24 -12.75
C LYS A 115 8.04 1.76 -12.39
N ASN A 116 8.09 1.42 -11.10
CA ASN A 116 8.35 0.04 -10.64
C ASN A 116 7.06 -0.75 -10.37
N PHE A 117 5.93 -0.08 -10.18
CA PHE A 117 4.64 -0.71 -9.91
C PHE A 117 3.73 -0.79 -11.15
N MET A 118 4.33 -0.84 -12.35
CA MET A 118 3.61 -1.00 -13.63
C MET A 118 2.47 0.02 -13.82
N GLY A 119 2.68 1.27 -13.39
CA GLY A 119 1.66 2.32 -13.47
C GLY A 119 0.44 2.11 -12.56
N LYS A 120 0.51 1.23 -11.56
CA LYS A 120 -0.54 1.11 -10.54
C LYS A 120 -0.59 2.37 -9.68
N SER A 121 -1.81 2.82 -9.38
CA SER A 121 -2.05 3.85 -8.38
C SER A 121 -1.76 3.30 -6.98
N VAL A 122 -0.50 3.38 -6.54
CA VAL A 122 -0.06 3.00 -5.19
C VAL A 122 -0.36 4.13 -4.21
N LYS A 123 -1.18 3.85 -3.19
CA LYS A 123 -1.46 4.81 -2.12
C LYS A 123 -0.38 4.72 -1.06
N PHE A 124 0.33 5.80 -0.82
CA PHE A 124 1.38 5.81 0.19
C PHE A 124 1.22 6.96 1.19
N ALA A 125 1.70 6.72 2.40
CA ALA A 125 1.80 7.70 3.48
C ALA A 125 3.26 7.82 3.90
N ILE A 126 3.76 9.06 3.98
CA ILE A 126 5.08 9.38 4.53
C ILE A 126 4.84 10.14 5.83
N ILE A 127 5.41 9.65 6.93
CA ILE A 127 5.36 10.32 8.23
C ILE A 127 6.75 10.38 8.84
N THR A 128 6.99 11.36 9.69
CA THR A 128 8.23 11.44 10.48
C THR A 128 8.12 10.58 11.75
N GLU A 129 9.25 10.26 12.37
CA GLU A 129 9.29 9.56 13.66
C GLU A 129 8.51 10.32 14.74
N LEU A 130 8.71 11.64 14.83
CA LEU A 130 7.98 12.52 15.76
C LEU A 130 6.47 12.46 15.53
N GLU A 131 6.03 12.35 14.28
CA GLU A 131 4.61 12.28 13.95
C GLU A 131 4.02 10.90 14.25
N LEU A 132 4.79 9.82 14.07
CA LEU A 132 4.43 8.49 14.53
C LEU A 132 4.20 8.50 16.05
N GLU A 133 5.14 9.05 16.82
CA GLU A 133 5.03 9.08 18.28
C GLU A 133 3.80 9.85 18.77
N LYS A 134 3.52 11.00 18.15
CA LYS A 134 2.32 11.79 18.47
C LYS A 134 1.05 11.02 18.11
N ARG A 135 0.99 10.41 16.93
CA ARG A 135 -0.21 9.67 16.50
C ARG A 135 -0.46 8.43 17.35
N LEU A 136 0.59 7.76 17.80
CA LEU A 136 0.47 6.67 18.77
C LEU A 136 -0.02 7.16 20.14
N SER A 137 0.44 8.31 20.63
CA SER A 137 -0.01 8.85 21.92
C SER A 137 -1.47 9.32 21.90
N TYR A 138 -1.97 9.77 20.74
CA TYR A 138 -3.37 10.15 20.54
C TYR A 138 -4.29 8.99 20.13
N ASP A 139 -3.81 7.74 20.10
CA ASP A 139 -4.57 6.56 19.66
C ASP A 139 -5.19 6.76 18.26
N ASP A 140 -4.38 7.23 17.31
CA ASP A 140 -4.80 7.41 15.93
C ASP A 140 -5.17 6.05 15.32
N LYS A 141 -6.48 5.86 15.11
CA LYS A 141 -7.08 4.65 14.56
C LYS A 141 -6.46 4.21 13.24
N LEU A 142 -5.97 5.13 12.40
CA LEU A 142 -5.35 4.75 11.13
C LEU A 142 -4.00 4.07 11.36
N ILE A 143 -3.12 4.66 12.18
CA ILE A 143 -1.79 4.12 12.44
C ILE A 143 -1.89 2.80 13.19
N THR A 144 -2.77 2.72 14.20
CA THR A 144 -2.98 1.47 14.95
C THR A 144 -3.55 0.36 14.07
N THR A 145 -4.51 0.68 13.18
CA THR A 145 -5.03 -0.31 12.22
C THR A 145 -3.93 -0.78 11.28
N LEU A 146 -3.15 0.13 10.68
CA LEU A 146 -2.09 -0.22 9.72
C LEU A 146 -0.98 -1.06 10.34
N LEU A 147 -0.56 -0.75 11.57
CA LEU A 147 0.50 -1.50 12.26
C LEU A 147 0.03 -2.85 12.82
N THR A 148 -1.27 -3.00 13.05
CA THR A 148 -1.87 -4.26 13.55
C THR A 148 -2.38 -5.14 12.42
N ASP A 149 -2.45 -4.62 11.20
CA ASP A 149 -2.94 -5.33 10.02
C ASP A 149 -1.99 -6.50 9.69
N PRO A 150 -2.46 -7.77 9.75
CA PRO A 150 -1.62 -8.93 9.44
C PRO A 150 -1.15 -8.94 7.98
N ASP A 151 -1.85 -8.25 7.08
CA ASP A 151 -1.49 -8.15 5.66
C ASP A 151 -0.41 -7.09 5.41
N MET A 152 0.04 -6.37 6.46
CA MET A 152 1.09 -5.36 6.38
C MET A 152 2.46 -5.95 6.73
N GLU A 153 3.27 -6.20 5.71
CA GLU A 153 4.62 -6.72 5.86
C GLU A 153 5.63 -5.59 6.09
N ILE A 154 6.49 -5.74 7.10
CA ILE A 154 7.58 -4.79 7.38
C ILE A 154 8.83 -5.22 6.62
N ILE A 155 9.27 -4.38 5.68
CA ILE A 155 10.40 -4.68 4.77
C ILE A 155 11.73 -4.17 5.32
N ARG A 156 11.67 -3.08 6.07
CA ARG A 156 12.81 -2.49 6.75
C ARG A 156 12.33 -2.01 8.11
N ASP A 157 13.04 -2.41 9.15
CA ASP A 157 12.80 -1.93 10.51
C ASP A 157 14.12 -1.59 11.19
N LYS A 158 14.48 -0.30 11.19
CA LYS A 158 15.66 0.17 11.94
C LYS A 158 15.33 0.56 13.38
N ILE A 159 14.06 0.76 13.71
CA ILE A 159 13.63 1.26 15.03
C ILE A 159 13.11 0.13 15.91
N ASN A 160 12.95 -1.08 15.36
CA ASN A 160 12.23 -2.17 16.00
C ASN A 160 10.81 -1.71 16.38
N ILE A 161 9.99 -1.39 15.38
CA ILE A 161 8.59 -0.95 15.57
C ILE A 161 7.84 -1.91 16.47
N ALA A 162 8.06 -3.22 16.34
CA ALA A 162 7.39 -4.21 17.18
C ALA A 162 7.63 -3.94 18.68
N GLU A 163 8.86 -3.57 19.05
CA GLU A 163 9.22 -3.21 20.42
C GLU A 163 8.68 -1.83 20.79
N THR A 164 8.78 -0.84 19.92
CA THR A 164 8.25 0.52 20.16
C THR A 164 6.73 0.51 20.37
N VAL A 165 6.00 -0.23 19.54
CA VAL A 165 4.54 -0.41 19.66
C VAL A 165 4.20 -1.21 20.91
N ALA A 166 4.92 -2.29 21.22
CA ALA A 166 4.67 -3.08 22.43
C ALA A 166 4.94 -2.28 23.72
N VAL A 167 6.01 -1.47 23.76
CA VAL A 167 6.32 -0.60 24.90
C VAL A 167 5.27 0.50 25.04
N LYS A 168 4.88 1.18 23.95
CA LYS A 168 3.88 2.25 24.03
C LYS A 168 2.47 1.77 24.28
N LEU A 169 2.08 0.58 23.80
CA LEU A 169 0.81 -0.06 24.19
C LEU A 169 0.76 -0.32 25.71
N ARG A 170 1.88 -0.79 26.30
CA ARG A 170 2.01 -0.96 27.77
C ARG A 170 1.98 0.38 28.52
N GLU A 171 2.59 1.43 27.99
CA GLU A 171 2.54 2.78 28.58
C GLU A 171 1.11 3.36 28.53
N ILE A 172 0.38 3.17 27.42
CA ILE A 172 -1.01 3.59 27.29
C ILE A 172 -1.92 2.83 28.28
N ASP A 173 -1.72 1.52 28.47
CA ASP A 173 -2.49 0.72 29.43
C ASP A 173 -2.20 1.09 30.90
N THR A 174 -0.96 1.46 31.22
CA THR A 174 -0.60 1.96 32.56
C THR A 174 -1.16 3.37 32.82
N LEU A 175 -1.19 4.24 31.81
CA LEU A 175 -1.85 5.56 31.88
C LEU A 175 -3.38 5.43 32.01
N ARG A 176 -4.00 4.47 31.30
CA ARG A 176 -5.44 4.15 31.43
C ARG A 176 -5.78 3.60 32.82
N SER A 177 -4.89 2.78 33.41
CA SER A 177 -5.07 2.23 34.76
C SER A 177 -4.87 3.27 35.88
N SER A 178 -4.06 4.31 35.65
CA SER A 178 -3.84 5.41 36.60
C SER A 178 -4.91 6.52 36.54
N GLN A 179 -5.63 6.66 35.42
CA GLN A 179 -6.76 7.58 35.26
C GLN A 179 -8.13 6.96 35.60
N ALA A 180 -8.19 5.69 36.04
CA ALA A 180 -9.43 5.10 36.51
C ALA A 180 -10.00 5.97 37.66
N PRO A 181 -11.23 6.52 37.53
CA PRO A 181 -11.78 7.39 38.56
C PRO A 181 -11.84 6.61 39.87
N LYS A 182 -11.19 7.12 40.92
CA LYS A 182 -11.35 6.61 42.29
C LYS A 182 -12.86 6.54 42.54
N LYS A 183 -13.42 5.32 42.62
CA LYS A 183 -14.81 5.11 43.03
C LYS A 183 -14.98 5.88 44.34
N LYS A 184 -15.79 6.95 44.32
CA LYS A 184 -16.14 7.67 45.55
C LYS A 184 -16.72 6.62 46.51
N PRO A 185 -16.24 6.54 47.76
CA PRO A 185 -16.84 5.63 48.73
C PRO A 185 -18.33 5.96 48.83
N TYR A 186 -19.18 4.94 48.65
CA TYR A 186 -20.60 5.05 48.91
C TYR A 186 -20.77 5.40 50.40
N TYR A 187 -21.01 6.67 50.71
CA TYR A 187 -21.60 7.04 51.99
C TYR A 187 -23.08 6.67 51.90
N GLY A 188 -23.41 5.48 52.40
CA GLY A 188 -24.79 5.07 52.61
C GLY A 188 -25.46 6.06 53.56
N SER A 189 -26.35 6.88 53.02
CA SER A 189 -27.24 7.72 53.80
C SER A 189 -28.11 6.83 54.70
N ARG A 190 -27.77 6.76 55.99
CA ARG A 190 -28.72 6.35 57.02
C ARG A 190 -29.81 7.41 57.07
N ARG A 191 -30.98 7.09 56.50
CA ARG A 191 -32.21 7.82 56.83
C ARG A 191 -32.76 7.21 58.11
N ALA A 192 -32.75 8.02 59.16
CA ALA A 192 -33.54 7.84 60.36
C ALA A 192 -34.98 8.31 60.09
N TRP A 193 -35.90 7.70 60.85
CA TRP A 193 -37.35 7.92 60.97
C TRP A 193 -38.21 7.31 59.88
#